data_AF-A0A4Q3XU84-F1
#
_entry.id   AF-A0A4Q3XU84-F1
#
_cell.length_a   1.000
_cell.length_b   1.000
_cell.length_c   1.000
_cell.angle_alpha   90.00
_cell.angle_beta   90.00
_cell.angle_gamma   90.00
#
_symmetry.space_group_name_H-M   'P 1'
#
loop_
_entity.id
_entity.type
_entity.pdbx_description
1 polymer ?
#
loop_
_entity_poly.entity_id
_entity_poly.type
_entity_poly.pdbx_seq_one_letter_code
_entity_poly.pdbx_strand_id
1 'polypeptide(L)'
;GSVRLGYLNFNVTANASPKLRANAFANYNFGQHNVRAVANYVSGVVDERGPVTPAGVLGVNQFGPTTFGIDGKDWLSFDAHYLFDLTDDLRLSASIINLLDKDPPVSRQELGYDARIGSALGRTFEVGIKKTF
;
A
#
# COMPACT_ATOMS: atom_id res chain seq x y z
N GLY A 1 8.80 -26.71 -9.22
CA GLY A 1 9.09 -25.42 -8.58
C GLY A 1 7.90 -25.05 -7.71
N SER A 2 8.11 -24.85 -6.41
CA SER A 2 7.01 -24.60 -5.47
C SER A 2 6.30 -23.29 -5.80
N VAL A 3 4.96 -23.29 -5.74
CA VAL A 3 4.12 -22.11 -5.99
C VAL A 3 4.38 -21.08 -4.88
N ARG A 4 4.92 -19.91 -5.24
CA ARG A 4 5.31 -18.82 -4.32
C ARG A 4 4.30 -17.67 -4.24
N LEU A 5 3.12 -17.88 -4.82
CA LEU A 5 2.03 -16.91 -4.85
C LEU A 5 1.38 -16.81 -3.47
N GLY A 6 1.33 -15.61 -2.91
CA GLY A 6 0.83 -15.29 -1.58
C GLY A 6 1.89 -15.28 -0.48
N TYR A 7 3.18 -15.38 -0.80
CA TYR A 7 4.26 -15.43 0.19
C TYR A 7 5.20 -14.22 0.10
N LEU A 8 5.79 -13.88 1.25
CA LEU A 8 6.77 -12.78 1.39
C LEU A 8 8.07 -13.08 0.66
N ASN A 9 8.41 -14.37 0.50
CA ASN A 9 9.62 -14.86 -0.18
C ASN A 9 10.93 -14.29 0.40
N PHE A 10 11.01 -14.11 1.73
CA PHE A 10 12.13 -13.40 2.37
C PHE A 10 13.50 -14.07 2.17
N ASN A 11 13.58 -15.41 2.24
CA ASN A 11 14.84 -16.16 2.21
C ASN A 11 15.22 -16.68 0.81
N VAL A 12 14.65 -16.11 -0.24
CA VAL A 12 14.84 -16.58 -1.62
C VAL A 12 15.05 -15.39 -2.55
N THR A 13 15.61 -15.62 -3.74
CA THR A 13 15.86 -14.56 -4.75
C THR A 13 14.57 -13.90 -5.29
N ALA A 14 13.39 -14.39 -4.92
CA ALA A 14 12.11 -13.88 -5.39
C ALA A 14 11.56 -12.80 -4.44
N ASN A 15 10.87 -11.81 -5.01
CA ASN A 15 10.18 -10.77 -4.23
C ASN A 15 8.86 -11.27 -3.63
N ALA A 16 8.28 -10.49 -2.70
CA ALA A 16 6.93 -10.73 -2.20
C ALA A 16 5.95 -10.78 -3.37
N SER A 17 5.14 -11.84 -3.38
CA SER A 17 4.22 -12.11 -4.49
C SER A 17 2.80 -12.11 -3.95
N PRO A 18 2.11 -10.96 -3.90
CA PRO A 18 0.70 -10.93 -3.50
C PRO A 18 -0.14 -11.73 -4.50
N LYS A 19 -1.18 -12.41 -4.00
CA LYS A 19 -2.11 -13.20 -4.84
C LYS A 19 -2.90 -12.31 -5.79
N LEU A 20 -3.26 -11.11 -5.33
CA LEU A 20 -4.06 -10.15 -6.08
C LEU A 20 -3.52 -8.73 -5.85
N ARG A 21 -3.32 -8.01 -6.95
CA ARG A 21 -3.08 -6.57 -6.96
C ARG A 21 -4.00 -5.97 -8.01
N ALA A 22 -4.82 -5.01 -7.61
CA ALA A 22 -5.81 -4.41 -8.50
C ALA A 22 -6.03 -2.94 -8.12
N ASN A 23 -6.43 -2.14 -9.10
CA ASN A 23 -6.89 -0.78 -8.89
C ASN A 23 -8.21 -0.56 -9.63
N ALA A 24 -9.10 0.21 -9.01
CA ALA A 24 -10.36 0.64 -9.60
C ALA A 24 -10.46 2.17 -9.49
N PHE A 25 -11.15 2.81 -10.42
CA PHE A 25 -11.34 4.27 -10.34
C PHE A 25 -12.69 4.70 -10.88
N ALA A 26 -13.17 5.83 -10.38
CA ALA A 26 -14.29 6.58 -10.93
C ALA A 26 -13.80 7.97 -11.29
N ASN A 27 -14.23 8.48 -12.44
CA ASN A 27 -13.82 9.78 -12.95
C ASN A 27 -15.04 10.56 -13.44
N TYR A 28 -15.16 11.81 -13.01
CA TYR A 28 -16.26 12.69 -13.37
C TYR A 28 -15.73 14.04 -13.86
N ASN A 29 -16.20 14.46 -15.02
CA ASN A 29 -15.87 15.74 -15.63
C ASN A 29 -17.12 16.62 -15.65
N PHE A 30 -16.99 17.88 -15.24
CA PHE A 30 -18.07 18.85 -15.28
C PHE A 30 -17.51 20.24 -15.55
N GLY A 31 -17.76 20.77 -16.75
CA GLY A 31 -17.20 22.05 -17.18
C GLY A 31 -15.66 22.06 -17.09
N GLN A 32 -15.12 23.02 -16.36
CA GLN A 32 -13.68 23.20 -16.12
C GLN A 32 -13.11 22.29 -15.03
N HIS A 33 -13.93 21.41 -14.46
CA HIS A 33 -13.57 20.60 -13.30
C HIS A 33 -13.48 19.13 -13.66
N ASN A 34 -12.48 18.46 -13.10
CA ASN A 34 -12.36 17.01 -13.12
C ASN A 34 -12.13 16.49 -11.71
N VAL A 35 -12.88 15.47 -11.31
CA VAL A 35 -12.72 14.75 -10.04
C VAL A 35 -12.50 13.28 -10.35
N ARG A 36 -11.47 12.70 -9.72
CA ARG A 36 -11.16 11.28 -9.84
C ARG A 36 -10.97 10.66 -8.46
N ALA A 37 -11.64 9.55 -8.20
CA ALA A 37 -11.40 8.71 -7.04
C ALA A 37 -10.76 7.39 -7.48
N VAL A 38 -9.77 6.91 -6.74
CA VAL A 38 -9.04 5.66 -7.02
C VAL A 38 -9.06 4.79 -5.78
N ALA A 39 -9.33 3.50 -5.94
CA ALA A 39 -9.17 2.49 -4.92
C ALA A 39 -8.03 1.55 -5.33
N ASN A 40 -7.04 1.38 -4.45
CA ASN A 40 -5.87 0.53 -4.70
C ASN A 40 -5.90 -0.64 -3.72
N TYR A 41 -5.89 -1.87 -4.22
CA TYR A 41 -5.92 -3.09 -3.44
C TYR A 41 -4.68 -3.96 -3.69
N VAL A 42 -4.09 -4.47 -2.62
CA VAL A 42 -3.02 -5.47 -2.65
C VAL A 42 -3.31 -6.50 -1.56
N SER A 43 -3.45 -7.77 -1.94
CA SER A 43 -3.60 -8.85 -0.96
C SER A 43 -2.34 -8.96 -0.11
N GLY A 44 -2.50 -9.26 1.17
CA GLY A 44 -1.40 -9.58 2.06
C GLY A 44 -0.59 -10.80 1.61
N VAL A 45 0.59 -10.94 2.19
CA VAL A 45 1.47 -12.09 1.97
C VAL A 45 1.86 -12.72 3.28
N VAL A 46 2.10 -14.03 3.26
CA VAL A 46 2.52 -14.79 4.43
C VAL A 46 4.04 -14.79 4.55
N ASP A 47 4.56 -14.47 5.73
CA ASP A 47 5.97 -14.62 6.08
C ASP A 47 6.25 -16.04 6.57
N GLU A 48 6.98 -16.80 5.77
CA GLU A 48 7.29 -18.22 5.99
C GLU A 48 8.32 -18.47 7.11
N ARG A 49 8.88 -17.41 7.72
CA ARG A 49 9.92 -17.52 8.76
C ARG A 49 9.36 -17.76 10.18
N GLY A 50 8.04 -17.97 10.31
CA GLY A 50 7.37 -18.10 11.59
C GLY A 50 6.77 -19.49 11.86
N PRO A 51 6.36 -19.78 13.10
CA PRO A 51 6.41 -18.90 14.27
C PRO A 51 7.83 -18.71 14.84
N VAL A 52 8.11 -17.53 15.39
CA VAL A 52 9.33 -17.30 16.21
C VAL A 52 8.93 -17.05 17.65
N THR A 53 9.86 -17.22 18.58
CA THR A 53 9.63 -16.77 19.96
C THR A 53 10.04 -15.30 20.14
N PRO A 54 9.57 -14.60 21.18
CA PRO A 54 9.90 -13.19 21.44
C PRO A 54 11.41 -12.87 21.50
N ALA A 55 12.27 -13.86 21.78
CA ALA A 55 13.72 -13.70 21.76
C ALA A 55 14.37 -13.87 20.37
N GLY A 56 13.58 -14.04 19.31
CA GLY A 56 14.08 -14.30 17.95
C GLY A 56 14.66 -15.71 17.74
N VAL A 57 14.54 -16.61 18.72
CA VAL A 57 15.05 -17.99 18.68
C VAL A 57 13.97 -18.94 18.18
N LEU A 58 14.33 -19.84 17.27
CA LEU A 58 13.51 -20.99 16.87
C LEU A 58 13.61 -22.06 17.97
N GLY A 59 12.67 -22.08 18.93
CA GLY A 59 12.69 -23.03 20.05
C GLY A 59 12.05 -22.48 21.33
N VAL A 60 11.67 -23.39 22.23
CA VAL A 60 10.84 -23.15 23.43
C VAL A 60 11.33 -21.95 24.27
N ASN A 61 10.52 -20.90 24.33
CA ASN A 61 10.67 -19.80 25.28
C ASN A 61 9.46 -19.75 26.21
N GLN A 62 9.64 -19.26 27.43
CA GLN A 62 8.59 -19.15 28.47
C GLN A 62 7.34 -18.37 28.03
N PHE A 63 7.44 -17.57 26.97
CA PHE A 63 6.37 -16.73 26.42
C PHE A 63 5.62 -17.37 25.24
N GLY A 64 6.01 -18.57 24.80
CA GLY A 64 5.43 -19.23 23.63
C GLY A 64 5.80 -18.59 22.28
N PRO A 65 5.36 -19.19 21.16
CA PRO A 65 5.57 -18.63 19.82
C PRO A 65 4.69 -17.39 19.59
N THR A 66 5.24 -16.36 18.92
CA THR A 66 4.49 -15.22 18.39
C THR A 66 4.22 -15.41 16.89
N THR A 67 3.00 -15.04 16.49
CA THR A 67 2.57 -14.99 15.09
C THR A 67 2.51 -13.58 14.52
N PHE A 68 3.01 -12.59 15.27
CA PHE A 68 3.01 -11.19 14.85
C PHE A 68 3.70 -10.99 13.51
N GLY A 69 3.00 -10.41 12.53
CA GLY A 69 3.53 -10.13 11.20
C GLY A 69 3.82 -11.36 10.32
N ILE A 70 3.31 -12.55 10.70
CA ILE A 70 3.32 -13.74 9.84
C ILE A 70 2.27 -13.61 8.75
N ASP A 71 1.02 -13.39 9.13
CA ASP A 71 -0.07 -13.18 8.18
C ASP A 71 -0.16 -11.69 7.85
N GLY A 72 0.44 -11.31 6.73
CA GLY A 72 0.31 -9.96 6.19
C GLY A 72 -1.15 -9.64 5.89
N LYS A 73 -1.61 -8.48 6.35
CA LYS A 73 -2.98 -8.00 6.07
C LYS A 73 -3.07 -7.38 4.68
N ASP A 74 -4.28 -7.36 4.14
CA ASP A 74 -4.57 -6.70 2.88
C ASP A 74 -4.43 -5.17 2.98
N TRP A 75 -3.82 -4.60 1.96
CA TRP A 75 -3.78 -3.17 1.75
C TRP A 75 -4.95 -2.73 0.86
N LEU A 76 -5.66 -1.70 1.31
CA LEU A 76 -6.73 -1.06 0.57
C LEU A 76 -6.66 0.43 0.89
N SER A 77 -6.24 1.24 -0.07
CA SER A 77 -6.19 2.70 0.07
C SER A 77 -7.11 3.35 -0.94
N PHE A 78 -7.55 4.57 -0.60
CA PHE A 78 -8.36 5.39 -1.49
C PHE A 78 -7.65 6.71 -1.72
N ASP A 79 -7.58 7.14 -2.97
CA ASP A 79 -6.99 8.42 -3.35
C ASP A 79 -8.05 9.27 -4.04
N ALA A 80 -7.98 10.58 -3.85
CA ALA A 80 -8.85 11.55 -4.51
C ALA A 80 -8.00 12.59 -5.23
N HIS A 81 -8.36 12.89 -6.47
CA HIS A 81 -7.70 13.89 -7.29
C HIS A 81 -8.73 14.86 -7.84
N TYR A 82 -8.38 16.13 -7.86
CA TYR A 82 -9.17 17.22 -8.39
C TYR A 82 -8.31 18.08 -9.31
N LEU A 83 -8.83 18.37 -10.49
CA LEU A 83 -8.24 19.29 -11.45
C LEU A 83 -9.23 20.41 -11.76
N PHE A 84 -8.70 21.61 -11.91
CA PHE A 84 -9.46 22.78 -12.30
C PHE A 84 -8.72 23.54 -13.41
N ASP A 85 -9.33 23.58 -14.59
CA ASP A 85 -8.88 24.36 -15.74
C ASP A 85 -9.33 25.81 -15.57
N LEU A 86 -8.46 26.64 -14.98
CA LEU A 86 -8.76 28.03 -14.70
C LEU A 86 -8.85 28.86 -15.99
N THR A 87 -7.97 28.56 -16.95
CA THR A 87 -7.97 29.09 -18.32
C THR A 87 -7.52 27.98 -19.27
N ASP A 88 -7.60 28.21 -20.58
CA ASP A 88 -7.18 27.22 -21.60
C ASP A 88 -5.69 26.83 -21.50
N ASP A 89 -4.89 27.64 -20.83
CA ASP A 89 -3.46 27.48 -20.68
C ASP A 89 -3.00 27.33 -19.21
N LEU A 90 -3.90 27.39 -18.22
CA LEU A 90 -3.59 27.31 -16.78
C LEU A 90 -4.48 26.30 -16.06
N ARG A 91 -3.86 25.33 -15.38
CA ARG A 91 -4.53 24.30 -14.59
C ARG A 91 -4.03 24.29 -13.15
N LEU A 92 -4.96 24.16 -12.21
CA LEU A 92 -4.70 23.86 -10.81
C LEU A 92 -5.02 22.39 -10.53
N SER A 93 -4.24 21.77 -9.64
CA SER A 93 -4.46 20.40 -9.19
C SER A 93 -4.38 20.29 -7.68
N ALA A 94 -5.24 19.47 -7.09
CA ALA A 94 -5.18 19.06 -5.69
C ALA A 94 -5.41 17.54 -5.59
N SER A 95 -4.62 16.85 -4.77
CA SER A 95 -4.77 15.42 -4.50
C SER A 95 -4.73 15.13 -3.02
N ILE A 96 -5.45 14.08 -2.61
CA ILE A 96 -5.35 13.47 -1.30
C ILE A 96 -5.01 11.99 -1.51
N ILE A 97 -3.81 11.60 -1.14
CA ILE A 97 -3.34 10.21 -1.17
C ILE A 97 -3.62 9.57 0.18
N ASN A 98 -4.06 8.31 0.18
CA ASN A 98 -4.48 7.61 1.40
C ASN A 98 -5.55 8.41 2.17
N LEU A 99 -6.64 8.76 1.49
CA LEU A 99 -7.76 9.55 1.97
C LEU A 99 -8.32 9.07 3.31
N LEU A 100 -8.29 7.77 3.57
CA LEU A 100 -8.79 7.17 4.82
C LEU A 100 -7.74 7.06 5.92
N ASP A 101 -6.50 7.53 5.67
CA ASP A 101 -5.39 7.50 6.63
C ASP A 101 -5.11 6.10 7.19
N LYS A 102 -5.01 5.11 6.30
CA LYS A 102 -4.78 3.71 6.68
C LYS A 102 -3.29 3.48 6.93
N ASP A 103 -2.96 2.88 8.07
CA ASP A 103 -1.60 2.41 8.36
C ASP A 103 -1.22 1.17 7.52
N PRO A 104 0.05 1.05 7.11
CA PRO A 104 0.50 -0.08 6.31
C PRO A 104 0.35 -1.40 7.08
N PRO A 105 0.15 -2.54 6.38
CA PRO A 105 0.14 -3.84 7.02
C PRO A 105 1.47 -4.12 7.71
N VAL A 106 1.40 -4.56 8.96
CA VAL A 106 2.58 -4.94 9.74
C VAL A 106 3.33 -6.10 9.05
N SER A 107 4.66 -6.00 9.05
CA SER A 107 5.58 -6.99 8.48
C SER A 107 6.81 -7.10 9.37
N ARG A 108 7.40 -8.30 9.45
CA ARG A 108 8.65 -8.55 10.20
C ARG A 108 9.90 -8.18 9.40
N GLN A 109 9.79 -7.20 8.52
CA GLN A 109 10.89 -6.64 7.74
C GLN A 109 11.47 -5.43 8.49
N GLU A 110 12.65 -4.95 8.06
CA GLU A 110 13.37 -3.85 8.74
C GLU A 110 12.52 -2.59 8.95
N LEU A 111 11.60 -2.31 8.02
CA LEU A 111 10.72 -1.15 8.08
C LEU A 111 9.46 -1.36 8.93
N GLY A 112 9.20 -2.58 9.43
CA GLY A 112 7.95 -2.91 10.13
C GLY A 112 6.71 -3.06 9.23
N TYR A 113 6.86 -2.81 7.93
CA TYR A 113 5.88 -3.03 6.86
C TYR A 113 6.59 -3.39 5.55
N ASP A 114 5.85 -3.88 4.55
CA ASP A 114 6.38 -4.13 3.21
C ASP A 114 5.99 -2.97 2.25
N ALA A 115 6.99 -2.19 1.82
CA ALA A 115 6.80 -1.04 0.92
C ALA A 115 6.29 -1.41 -0.48
N ARG A 116 6.27 -2.70 -0.83
CA ARG A 116 5.66 -3.19 -2.07
C ARG A 116 4.16 -3.42 -1.91
N ILE A 117 3.66 -3.57 -0.67
CA ILE A 117 2.25 -3.86 -0.37
C ILE A 117 1.51 -2.60 0.03
N GLY A 118 2.05 -1.83 0.97
CA GLY A 118 1.45 -0.59 1.47
C GLY A 118 2.43 0.57 1.53
N SER A 119 1.97 1.71 2.05
CA SER A 119 2.76 2.93 2.21
C SER A 119 2.86 3.30 3.69
N ALA A 120 4.03 3.78 4.13
CA ALA A 120 4.18 4.41 5.46
C ALA A 120 3.62 5.83 5.52
N LEU A 121 3.33 6.44 4.36
CA LEU A 121 2.67 7.74 4.34
C LEU A 121 1.20 7.56 4.72
N GLY A 122 0.79 8.25 5.78
CA GLY A 122 -0.61 8.47 6.08
C GLY A 122 -1.25 9.38 5.04
N ARG A 123 -2.30 10.10 5.44
CA ARG A 123 -3.00 11.02 4.56
C ARG A 123 -2.09 12.14 4.07
N THR A 124 -1.85 12.18 2.77
CA THR A 124 -0.94 13.14 2.14
C THR A 124 -1.70 14.06 1.22
N PHE A 125 -1.47 15.37 1.34
CA PHE A 125 -2.08 16.40 0.49
C PHE A 125 -1.05 16.90 -0.52
N GLU A 126 -1.44 16.93 -1.78
CA GLU A 126 -0.61 17.44 -2.87
C GLU A 126 -1.34 18.57 -3.58
N VAL A 127 -0.62 19.63 -3.96
CA VAL A 127 -1.15 20.75 -4.74
C VAL A 127 -0.20 21.06 -5.88
N GLY A 128 -0.72 21.49 -7.02
CA GLY A 128 0.07 21.76 -8.21
C GLY A 128 -0.55 22.82 -9.13
N ILE A 129 0.32 23.43 -9.92
CA ILE A 129 -0.03 24.45 -10.91
C ILE A 129 0.69 24.09 -12.21
N LYS A 130 -0.01 24.13 -13.34
CA LYS A 130 0.56 23.91 -14.67
C LYS A 130 0.16 25.05 -15.61
N LYS A 131 1.15 25.70 -16.23
CA LYS A 131 0.98 26.69 -17.31
C LYS A 131 1.55 26.13 -18.62
N THR A 132 0.81 26.25 -19.71
CA THR A 132 1.27 25.94 -21.07
C THR A 132 1.46 27.26 -21.84
N PHE A 133 2.45 27.33 -22.74
CA PHE A 133 2.79 28.52 -23.53
C PHE A 133 2.70 28.25 -25.03
#